data_AF-A0AAV8XQH8-F1
#
_entry.id   AF-A0AAV8XQH8-F1
#
_cell.length_a   1.000
_cell.length_b   1.000
_cell.length_c   1.000
_cell.angle_alpha   90.00
_cell.angle_beta   90.00
_cell.angle_gamma   90.00
#
_symmetry.space_group_name_H-M   'P 1'
#
loop_
_entity.id
_entity.type
_entity.pdbx_description
1 polymer ?
#
loop_
_entity_poly.entity_id
_entity_poly.type
_entity_poly.pdbx_seq_one_letter_code
_entity_poly.pdbx_strand_id
1 'polypeptide(L)'
;MANNNNSHPFPAQIPERTSGVTLRSDGNSLTMNEIVAQCFLFFIAGFETSSTTMTFALFELANHQDLQERVREELSTILAKHNNQMTYDSLSELKYMKQVIDGISVLWVRT
;
A
#
# COMPACT_ATOMS: atom_id res chain seq x y z
N MET A 1 27.64 -36.40 66.02
CA MET A 1 28.36 -35.55 65.05
C MET A 1 28.95 -36.47 63.99
N ALA A 2 28.36 -36.51 62.79
CA ALA A 2 28.79 -37.38 61.69
C ALA A 2 29.72 -36.59 60.75
N ASN A 3 30.94 -37.08 60.56
CA ASN A 3 31.91 -36.58 59.58
C ASN A 3 32.09 -37.67 58.51
N ASN A 4 31.64 -37.41 57.29
CA ASN A 4 31.65 -38.34 56.17
C ASN A 4 32.73 -37.92 55.16
N ASN A 5 33.84 -38.66 55.15
CA ASN A 5 34.81 -38.66 54.08
C ASN A 5 34.35 -39.63 52.99
N ASN A 6 33.93 -39.13 51.82
CA ASN A 6 33.90 -39.92 50.59
C ASN A 6 34.55 -39.12 49.45
N SER A 7 35.80 -39.48 49.17
CA SER A 7 36.59 -39.10 48.00
C SER A 7 35.99 -39.69 46.72
N HIS A 8 35.44 -38.85 45.85
CA HIS A 8 35.26 -39.17 44.43
C HIS A 8 35.68 -37.97 43.57
N PRO A 9 36.59 -38.14 42.60
CA PRO A 9 36.88 -37.11 41.61
C PRO A 9 35.66 -36.98 40.68
N PHE A 10 35.12 -35.78 40.56
CA PHE A 10 34.07 -35.48 39.59
C PHE A 10 34.58 -35.76 38.16
N PRO A 11 33.95 -36.63 37.36
CA PRO A 11 34.23 -36.72 35.95
C PRO A 11 33.51 -35.59 35.20
N ALA A 12 34.26 -34.95 34.30
CA ALA A 12 33.88 -34.15 33.14
C ALA A 12 32.54 -33.39 33.15
N GLN A 13 32.65 -32.07 33.02
CA GLN A 13 31.55 -31.15 32.79
C GLN A 13 30.52 -31.68 31.77
N ILE A 14 29.26 -31.73 32.18
CA ILE A 14 28.11 -31.98 31.32
C ILE A 14 27.97 -30.75 30.41
N PRO A 15 27.95 -30.89 29.07
CA PRO A 15 27.68 -29.75 28.21
C PRO A 15 26.25 -29.28 28.47
N GLU A 16 26.12 -28.02 28.92
CA GLU A 16 24.86 -27.31 28.99
C GLU A 16 24.21 -27.37 27.61
N ARG A 17 23.19 -28.21 27.45
CA ARG A 17 22.38 -28.24 26.24
C ARG A 17 21.43 -27.05 26.32
N THR A 18 21.97 -25.85 26.15
CA THR A 18 21.20 -24.62 25.93
C THR A 18 20.49 -24.79 24.60
N SER A 19 19.33 -25.43 24.62
CA SER A 19 18.37 -25.38 23.53
C SER A 19 17.70 -24.02 23.56
N GLY A 20 18.51 -22.96 23.46
CA GLY A 20 18.02 -21.69 22.94
C GLY A 20 17.75 -21.95 21.48
N VAL A 21 16.49 -21.85 21.07
CA VAL A 21 16.17 -21.67 19.67
C VAL A 21 16.84 -20.35 19.27
N THR A 22 18.04 -20.43 18.70
CA THR A 22 18.67 -19.30 18.03
C THR A 22 17.81 -19.01 16.81
N LEU A 23 16.82 -18.13 16.95
CA LEU A 23 16.21 -17.49 15.79
C LEU A 23 17.36 -16.78 15.08
N ARG A 24 17.88 -17.40 14.03
CA ARG A 24 18.76 -16.73 13.09
C ARG A 24 17.91 -15.62 12.51
N SER A 25 18.06 -14.41 13.05
CA SER A 25 17.66 -13.22 12.31
C SER A 25 18.64 -13.16 11.16
N ASP A 26 18.29 -13.81 10.06
CA ASP A 26 18.94 -13.58 8.78
C ASP A 26 18.99 -12.06 8.61
N GLY A 27 20.17 -11.50 8.31
CA GLY A 27 20.47 -10.06 8.30
C GLY A 27 19.76 -9.28 7.18
N ASN A 28 18.51 -9.63 6.91
CA ASN A 28 17.71 -9.26 5.75
C ASN A 28 16.28 -8.86 6.16
N SER A 29 16.06 -8.55 7.44
CA SER A 29 14.79 -8.03 7.94
C SER A 29 14.80 -6.51 7.90
N LEU A 30 13.84 -5.91 7.18
CA LEU A 30 13.69 -4.45 7.14
C LEU A 30 13.37 -3.93 8.55
N THR A 31 14.11 -2.92 8.99
CA THR A 31 13.81 -2.17 10.20
C THR A 31 12.51 -1.36 9.99
N MET A 32 11.82 -1.02 11.09
CA MET A 32 10.61 -0.20 11.00
C MET A 32 10.87 1.16 10.31
N ASN A 33 12.04 1.76 10.53
CA ASN A 33 12.40 3.01 9.87
C ASN A 33 12.57 2.84 8.35
N GLU A 34 13.14 1.73 7.90
CA GLU A 34 13.25 1.42 6.47
C GLU A 34 11.87 1.18 5.85
N ILE A 35 10.98 0.44 6.52
CA ILE A 35 9.60 0.22 6.06
C ILE A 35 8.87 1.57 5.91
N VAL A 36 8.95 2.43 6.93
CA VAL A 36 8.33 3.76 6.91
C VAL A 36 8.91 4.60 5.78
N ALA A 37 10.23 4.63 5.62
CA ALA A 37 10.87 5.38 4.53
C ALA A 37 10.40 4.89 3.14
N GLN A 38 10.28 3.58 2.94
CA GLN A 38 9.74 3.03 1.69
C GLN A 38 8.27 3.40 1.49
N CYS A 39 7.43 3.34 2.52
CA CYS A 39 6.03 3.79 2.42
C CYS A 39 5.92 5.26 2.00
N PHE A 40 6.77 6.14 2.55
CA PHE A 40 6.82 7.55 2.14
C PHE A 40 7.25 7.72 0.68
N LEU A 41 8.25 6.96 0.21
CA LEU A 41 8.68 7.00 -1.18
C LEU A 41 7.57 6.56 -2.14
N PHE A 42 6.88 5.45 -1.84
CA PHE A 42 5.74 4.99 -2.64
C PHE A 42 4.60 6.01 -2.65
N PHE A 43 4.33 6.66 -1.51
CA PHE A 43 3.32 7.71 -1.43
C PHE A 43 3.66 8.89 -2.33
N ILE A 44 4.88 9.43 -2.24
CA ILE A 44 5.28 10.60 -3.05
C ILE A 44 5.27 10.27 -4.54
N ALA A 45 5.85 9.13 -4.93
CA ALA A 45 5.88 8.69 -6.32
C ALA A 45 4.47 8.51 -6.92
N GLY A 46 3.53 7.96 -6.13
CA GLY A 46 2.14 7.83 -6.53
C GLY A 46 1.36 9.16 -6.49
N PHE A 47 1.72 10.06 -5.58
CA PHE A 47 1.04 11.34 -5.38
C PHE A 47 1.31 12.32 -6.51
N GLU A 48 2.57 12.52 -6.91
CA GLU A 48 2.90 13.48 -7.98
C GLU A 48 2.19 13.09 -9.28
N THR A 49 2.29 11.83 -9.70
CA THR A 49 1.65 11.32 -10.92
C THR A 49 0.12 11.42 -10.88
N SER A 50 -0.50 11.01 -9.77
CA SER A 50 -1.96 11.06 -9.62
C SER A 50 -2.49 12.49 -9.52
N SER A 51 -1.80 13.37 -8.79
CA SER A 51 -2.20 14.77 -8.61
C SER A 51 -2.12 15.57 -9.91
N THR A 52 -1.07 15.36 -10.70
CA THR A 52 -0.95 15.93 -12.04
C THR A 52 -2.10 15.46 -12.94
N THR A 53 -2.36 14.15 -12.99
CA THR A 53 -3.47 13.58 -13.78
C THR A 53 -4.81 14.19 -13.39
N MET A 54 -5.12 14.28 -12.09
CA MET A 54 -6.35 14.91 -11.59
C MET A 54 -6.44 16.40 -11.95
N THR A 55 -5.33 17.12 -11.84
CA THR A 55 -5.28 18.56 -12.15
C THR A 55 -5.65 18.81 -13.61
N PHE A 56 -5.06 18.05 -14.53
CA PHE A 56 -5.37 18.17 -15.95
C PHE A 56 -6.77 17.69 -16.29
N ALA A 57 -7.29 16.66 -15.62
CA ALA A 57 -8.67 16.24 -15.79
C ALA A 57 -9.66 17.34 -15.41
N LEU A 58 -9.44 17.99 -14.28
CA LEU A 58 -10.28 19.09 -13.84
C LEU A 58 -10.15 20.30 -14.78
N PHE A 59 -8.94 20.59 -15.26
CA PHE A 59 -8.70 21.67 -16.22
C PHE A 59 -9.43 21.43 -17.55
N GLU A 60 -9.32 20.23 -18.11
CA GLU A 60 -9.97 19.88 -19.38
C GLU A 60 -11.49 19.93 -19.26
N LEU A 61 -12.05 19.40 -18.16
CA LEU A 61 -13.48 19.48 -17.87
C LEU A 61 -13.96 20.92 -17.65
N ALA A 62 -13.16 21.77 -17.00
CA ALA A 62 -13.51 23.17 -16.80
C ALA A 62 -13.57 23.95 -18.13
N ASN A 63 -12.66 23.65 -19.06
CA ASN A 63 -12.64 24.28 -20.38
C ASN A 63 -13.70 23.75 -21.34
N HIS A 64 -14.18 22.51 -21.14
CA HIS A 64 -15.17 21.85 -22.00
C HIS A 64 -16.45 21.52 -21.23
N GLN A 65 -17.34 22.51 -21.14
CA GLN A 65 -18.60 22.42 -20.39
C GLN A 65 -19.51 21.30 -20.89
N ASP A 66 -19.48 20.97 -22.18
CA ASP A 66 -20.20 19.85 -22.79
C ASP A 66 -19.71 18.49 -22.27
N LEU A 67 -18.39 18.31 -22.13
CA LEU A 67 -17.81 17.10 -21.54
C LEU A 67 -18.16 17.02 -20.06
N GLN A 68 -18.08 18.14 -19.34
CA GLN A 68 -18.41 18.22 -17.93
C GLN A 68 -19.87 17.85 -17.64
N GLU A 69 -20.82 18.35 -18.45
CA GLU A 69 -22.23 18.03 -18.29
C GLU A 69 -22.48 16.55 -18.55
N ARG A 70 -21.89 15.99 -19.60
CA ARG A 70 -22.02 14.56 -19.91
C ARG A 70 -21.47 13.65 -18.81
N VAL A 71 -20.34 13.99 -18.19
CA VAL A 71 -19.82 13.26 -17.02
C VAL A 71 -20.78 13.39 -15.83
N ARG A 72 -21.35 14.58 -15.60
CA ARG A 72 -22.30 14.81 -14.50
C ARG A 72 -23.60 14.04 -14.69
N GLU A 73 -24.13 13.99 -15.90
CA GLU A 73 -25.30 13.18 -16.27
C GLU A 73 -25.02 11.68 -16.04
N GLU A 74 -23.87 11.18 -16.51
CA GLU A 74 -23.45 9.79 -16.26
C GLU A 74 -23.41 9.49 -14.75
N LEU A 75 -22.75 10.36 -13.98
CA LEU A 75 -22.62 10.21 -12.53
C LEU A 75 -23.98 10.20 -11.84
N SER A 76 -24.87 11.13 -12.19
CA SER A 76 -26.22 11.21 -11.62
C SER A 76 -27.05 9.95 -11.91
N THR A 77 -26.94 9.42 -13.12
CA THR A 77 -27.65 8.21 -13.56
C THR A 77 -27.18 6.99 -12.78
N ILE A 78 -25.86 6.83 -12.63
CA ILE A 78 -25.27 5.70 -11.91
C ILE A 78 -25.56 5.80 -10.41
N LEU A 79 -25.44 6.98 -9.81
CA LEU A 79 -25.81 7.17 -8.41
C LEU A 79 -27.28 6.83 -8.17
N ALA A 80 -28.19 7.28 -9.03
CA ALA A 80 -29.61 6.92 -8.91
C ALA A 80 -29.84 5.40 -8.99
N LYS A 81 -29.07 4.68 -9.83
CA LYS A 81 -29.11 3.21 -9.94
C LYS A 81 -28.58 2.51 -8.68
N HIS A 82 -27.62 3.11 -7.98
CA HIS A 82 -26.93 2.55 -6.81
C HIS A 82 -27.41 3.13 -5.47
N ASN A 83 -28.71 3.45 -5.36
CA ASN A 83 -29.32 4.02 -4.15
C ASN A 83 -28.59 5.26 -3.62
N ASN A 84 -28.08 6.09 -4.54
CA ASN A 84 -27.31 7.30 -4.28
C ASN A 84 -26.02 7.07 -3.47
N GLN A 85 -25.44 5.87 -3.56
CA GLN A 85 -24.19 5.51 -2.91
C GLN A 85 -23.07 5.28 -3.91
N MET A 86 -21.88 5.80 -3.59
CA MET A 86 -20.67 5.53 -4.36
C MET A 86 -20.02 4.23 -3.85
N THR A 87 -20.43 3.11 -4.44
CA THR A 87 -19.87 1.77 -4.22
C THR A 87 -18.80 1.43 -5.26
N TYR A 88 -18.04 0.36 -5.04
CA TYR A 88 -17.10 -0.17 -6.04
C TYR A 88 -17.79 -0.48 -7.37
N ASP A 89 -18.99 -1.09 -7.31
CA ASP A 89 -19.79 -1.40 -8.49
C ASP A 89 -20.22 -0.13 -9.22
N SER A 90 -20.69 0.89 -8.49
CA SER A 90 -21.03 2.18 -9.09
C SER A 90 -19.83 2.85 -9.78
N LEU A 91 -18.64 2.78 -9.16
CA LEU A 91 -17.42 3.37 -9.72
C LEU A 91 -17.01 2.65 -11.02
N SER A 92 -17.18 1.32 -11.06
CA SER A 92 -16.86 0.51 -12.24
C SER A 92 -17.76 0.82 -13.45
N GLU A 93 -18.94 1.39 -13.22
CA GLU A 93 -19.89 1.75 -14.27
C GLU A 93 -19.65 3.13 -14.90
N LEU A 94 -18.79 3.97 -14.32
CA LEU A 94 -18.47 5.34 -14.78
C LEU A 94 -17.53 5.33 -16.00
N LYS A 95 -18.05 4.82 -17.12
CA LYS A 95 -17.28 4.55 -18.35
C LYS A 95 -16.78 5.83 -19.01
N TYR A 96 -17.61 6.86 -19.09
CA TYR A 96 -17.26 8.11 -19.73
C TYR A 96 -16.24 8.88 -18.89
N MET A 97 -16.42 8.93 -17.57
CA MET A 97 -15.40 9.49 -16.68
C MET A 97 -14.05 8.76 -16.80
N LYS A 98 -14.07 7.43 -16.94
CA LYS A 98 -12.85 6.65 -17.19
C LYS A 98 -12.19 7.02 -18.53
N GLN A 99 -12.96 7.22 -19.59
CA GLN A 99 -12.43 7.66 -20.89
C GLN A 99 -11.74 9.03 -20.81
N VAL A 100 -12.30 9.97 -20.05
CA VAL A 100 -11.67 11.29 -19.83
C VAL A 100 -10.30 11.10 -19.17
N ILE A 101 -10.23 10.33 -18.08
CA ILE A 101 -8.98 10.07 -17.34
C ILE A 101 -7.95 9.35 -18.22
N ASP A 102 -8.37 8.29 -18.93
CA ASP A 102 -7.50 7.51 -19.81
C ASP A 102 -6.95 8.37 -20.96
N GLY A 103 -7.79 9.24 -21.56
CA GLY A 103 -7.39 10.16 -22.63
C GLY A 103 -6.31 11.15 -22.18
N ILE A 104 -6.44 11.67 -20.97
CA ILE A 104 -5.44 12.56 -20.37
C ILE A 104 -4.14 11.80 -20.14
N SER A 105 -4.20 10.60 -19.57
CA SER A 105 -3.01 9.77 -19.36
C SER A 105 -2.24 9.46 -20.65
N VAL A 106 -2.94 9.31 -21.78
CA VAL A 106 -2.32 9.10 -23.10
C VAL A 106 -1.64 10.36 -23.63
N LEU A 107 -2.16 11.54 -23.31
CA LEU A 107 -1.55 12.81 -23.71
C LEU A 107 -0.17 12.99 -23.05
N TRP A 108 -0.02 12.59 -21.77
CA TRP A 108 1.22 12.74 -20.99
C TRP A 108 2.38 11.83 -21.40
N VAL A 109 2.09 10.68 -22.01
CA VAL A 109 3.14 9.76 -22.49
C VAL A 109 3.69 10.20 -23.87
N ARG A 110 2.99 11.11 -24.56
CA ARG A 110 3.28 11.52 -25.94
C ARG A 110 3.94 12.89 -26.09
N THR A 111 4.25 13.57 -24.99
CA THR A 111 4.99 14.85 -24.92
C THR A 111 6.27 14.65 -24.13
#